data_AF-A0A354CL23-F1
#
_entry.id   AF-A0A354CL23-F1
#
_cell.length_a   1.000
_cell.length_b   1.000
_cell.length_c   1.000
_cell.angle_alpha   90.00
_cell.angle_beta   90.00
_cell.angle_gamma   90.00
#
_symmetry.space_group_name_H-M   'P 1'
#
loop_
_entity.id
_entity.type
_entity.pdbx_description
1 polymer ?
#
loop_
_entity_poly.entity_id
_entity_poly.type
_entity_poly.pdbx_seq_one_letter_code
_entity_poly.pdbx_strand_id
1 'polypeptide(L)' 'MRYGFTTGSCAAAAAKAACYMLLTGRRKDTISIQTPSGIVFNAQIEDIVMNENSASCAVIKDGGDDPDITTGVHVCA' A
#
# COMPACT_ATOMS: atom_id res chain seq x y z
N MET A 1 -4.06 1.25 22.67
CA MET A 1 -3.82 2.19 21.56
C MET A 1 -3.43 1.37 20.33
N ARG A 2 -4.10 1.57 19.19
CA ARG A 2 -3.82 0.91 17.91
C ARG A 2 -2.80 1.71 17.11
N TYR A 3 -1.78 1.02 16.60
CA TYR A 3 -0.79 1.61 15.71
C TYR A 3 -1.34 1.74 14.29
N GLY A 4 -1.13 2.90 13.68
CA GLY A 4 -1.30 3.11 12.24
C GLY A 4 -0.02 2.88 11.45
N PHE A 5 -0.10 3.10 10.14
CA PHE A 5 1.06 3.09 9.25
C PHE A 5 1.26 4.45 8.59
N THR A 6 2.51 4.82 8.38
CA THR A 6 2.90 6.09 7.80
C THR A 6 2.56 6.16 6.31
N THR A 7 2.41 7.38 5.77
CA THR A 7 2.24 7.61 4.32
C THR A 7 3.35 6.95 3.51
N GLY A 8 4.60 6.99 3.97
CA GLY A 8 5.73 6.33 3.33
C GLY A 8 5.61 4.80 3.30
N SER A 9 5.05 4.19 4.35
CA SER A 9 4.79 2.74 4.38
C SER A 9 3.69 2.34 3.40
N CYS A 10 2.61 3.14 3.32
CA CYS A 10 1.56 2.97 2.31
C CYS A 10 2.11 3.12 0.89
N ALA A 11 2.92 4.14 0.63
CA ALA A 11 3.54 4.37 -0.68
C ALA A 11 4.47 3.22 -1.10
N ALA A 12 5.30 2.73 -0.17
CA ALA A 12 6.17 1.58 -0.42
C ALA A 12 5.37 0.30 -0.71
N ALA A 13 4.26 0.08 -0.01
CA ALA A 13 3.37 -1.04 -0.26
C ALA A 13 2.69 -0.93 -1.63
N ALA A 14 2.09 0.21 -1.97
CA ALA A 14 1.47 0.46 -3.27
C ALA A 14 2.48 0.25 -4.42
N ALA A 15 3.67 0.85 -4.32
CA ALA A 15 4.71 0.70 -5.35
C ALA A 15 5.17 -0.76 -5.50
N LYS A 16 5.33 -1.49 -4.39
CA LYS A 16 5.67 -2.91 -4.43
C LYS A 16 4.56 -3.74 -5.12
N ALA A 17 3.30 -3.46 -4.82
CA ALA A 17 2.17 -4.16 -5.42
C ALA A 17 2.05 -3.86 -6.92
N ALA A 18 2.13 -2.59 -7.33
CA ALA A 18 2.11 -2.18 -8.73
C ALA A 18 3.25 -2.86 -9.53
N CYS A 19 4.48 -2.81 -9.03
CA CYS A 19 5.62 -3.50 -9.65
C CYS A 19 5.43 -5.01 -9.74
N TYR A 20 4.93 -5.66 -8.69
CA TYR A 20 4.63 -7.09 -8.71
C TYR A 20 3.60 -7.42 -9.82
N MET A 21 2.51 -6.65 -9.86
CA MET A 21 1.44 -6.84 -10.83
C MET A 21 1.93 -6.64 -12.26
N LEU A 22 2.71 -5.58 -12.51
CA LEU A 22 3.30 -5.29 -13.82
C LEU A 22 4.25 -6.41 -14.28
N LEU A 23 5.19 -6.82 -13.42
CA LEU A 23 6.24 -7.77 -13.80
C LEU A 23 5.73 -9.21 -13.95
N THR A 24 4.64 -9.55 -13.26
CA THR A 24 4.12 -10.93 -13.26
C THR A 24 2.84 -11.11 -14.07
N GLY A 25 2.14 -10.01 -14.40
CA GLY A 25 0.79 -10.04 -14.96
C GLY A 25 -0.26 -10.62 -14.00
N ARG A 26 0.06 -10.79 -12.71
CA ARG A 26 -0.85 -11.39 -11.72
C ARG A 26 -1.37 -10.34 -10.76
N ARG A 27 -2.69 -10.25 -10.67
CA ARG A 27 -3.39 -9.42 -9.68
C ARG A 27 -2.99 -9.81 -8.26
N LYS A 28 -2.84 -8.80 -7.40
CA LYS A 28 -2.46 -8.97 -6.00
C LYS A 28 -3.24 -8.02 -5.10
N ASP A 29 -4.18 -8.57 -4.33
CA ASP A 29 -5.05 -7.77 -3.44
C ASP A 29 -4.43 -7.49 -2.06
N THR A 30 -3.27 -8.09 -1.75
CA THR A 30 -2.54 -7.84 -0.50
C THR A 30 -1.03 -7.93 -0.71
N ILE A 31 -0.27 -7.01 -0.14
CA ILE A 31 1.20 -7.02 -0.18
C ILE A 31 1.79 -6.80 1.22
N SER A 32 2.92 -7.45 1.48
CA SER A 32 3.65 -7.29 2.73
C SER A 32 4.93 -6.50 2.52
N ILE A 33 5.24 -5.55 3.39
CA ILE A 33 6.54 -4.87 3.47
C ILE A 33 7.10 -4.94 4.89
N GLN A 34 8.42 -4.89 5.01
CA GLN A 34 9.09 -4.64 6.29
C GLN A 34 9.21 -3.14 6.48
N THR A 35 8.73 -2.62 7.60
CA THR A 35 8.93 -1.21 7.97
C THR A 35 10.31 -1.00 8.60
N PRO A 36 10.83 0.24 8.65
CA PRO A 36 12.09 0.53 9.35
C PRO A 36 12.08 0.14 10.83
N SER A 37 10.91 0.09 11.46
CA SER A 37 10.74 -0.33 12.85
C SER A 37 10.70 -1.86 13.03
N GLY A 38 10.93 -2.64 11.97
CA GLY A 38 10.91 -4.11 12.01
C GLY A 38 9.50 -4.72 12.07
N ILE A 39 8.45 -3.91 11.90
CA ILE A 39 7.06 -4.37 11.89
C ILE A 39 6.68 -4.72 10.45
N VAL A 40 6.04 -5.90 10.27
CA VAL A 40 5.48 -6.30 8.98
C VAL A 40 4.17 -5.55 8.75
N PHE A 41 4.13 -4.75 7.69
CA PHE A 41 2.89 -4.14 7.23
C PHE A 41 2.29 -5.00 6.12
N ASN A 42 1.11 -5.59 6.39
CA ASN A 42 0.30 -6.31 5.40
C ASN A 42 -0.79 -5.37 4.88
N ALA A 43 -0.53 -4.71 3.75
CA ALA A 43 -1.43 -3.74 3.15
C ALA A 43 -2.45 -4.41 2.22
N GLN A 44 -3.73 -4.07 2.40
CA GLN A 44 -4.75 -4.31 1.37
C GLN A 44 -4.52 -3.34 0.21
N ILE A 45 -4.70 -3.84 -1.00
CA ILE A 45 -4.49 -3.08 -2.23
C ILE A 45 -5.84 -2.71 -2.83
N GLU A 46 -6.03 -1.41 -3.04
CA GLU A 46 -7.23 -0.81 -3.61
C GLU A 46 -6.94 -0.22 -5.00
N ASP A 47 -7.99 0.16 -5.73
CA ASP A 47 -7.91 0.85 -7.03
C ASP A 47 -6.98 0.18 -8.05
N ILE A 48 -6.95 -1.16 -8.07
CA ILE A 48 -6.07 -1.93 -8.96
C ILE A 48 -6.45 -1.72 -10.42
N VAL A 49 -5.52 -1.18 -11.21
CA VAL A 49 -5.58 -1.09 -12.67
C VAL A 49 -4.36 -1.80 -13.24
N MET A 50 -4.59 -2.72 -14.19
CA MET A 50 -3.53 -3.46 -14.87
C MET A 50 -3.77 -3.45 -16.38
N ASN A 51 -2.73 -3.11 -17.14
CA ASN A 51 -2.70 -3.13 -18.60
C ASN A 51 -1.43 -3.89 -19.06
N GLU A 52 -1.24 -4.05 -20.37
CA GLU A 52 -0.09 -4.78 -20.93
C GLU A 52 1.27 -4.18 -20.49
N ASN A 53 1.36 -2.85 -20.41
CA ASN A 53 2.62 -2.15 -20.15
C ASN A 53 2.60 -1.27 -18.89
N SER A 54 1.54 -1.35 -18.08
CA SER A 54 1.43 -0.55 -16.86
C SER A 54 0.58 -1.25 -15.80
N ALA A 55 0.86 -0.97 -14.54
CA ALA A 55 0.00 -1.31 -13.43
C ALA A 55 0.02 -0.16 -12.43
N SER A 56 -1.12 0.13 -11.82
CA SER A 56 -1.25 1.09 -10.74
C SER A 56 -2.20 0.58 -9.67
N CYS A 57 -2.02 1.05 -8.44
CA CYS A 57 -2.90 0.73 -7.32
C CYS A 57 -2.75 1.73 -6.18
N ALA A 58 -3.58 1.58 -5.15
CA ALA A 58 -3.55 2.41 -3.96
C ALA A 58 -3.50 1.56 -2.69
N VAL A 59 -3.01 2.19 -1.61
CA VAL A 59 -3.19 1.72 -0.24
C VAL A 59 -3.89 2.83 0.53
N ILE A 60 -5.00 2.51 1.19
CA ILE A 60 -5.69 3.45 2.08
C ILE A 60 -4.92 3.54 3.39
N LYS A 61 -4.52 4.75 3.76
CA LYS A 61 -3.75 4.97 4.99
C LYS A 61 -4.64 4.86 6.24
N ASP A 62 -4.24 4.03 7.18
CA ASP A 62 -4.82 3.95 8.53
C ASP A 62 -3.86 4.59 9.54
N GLY A 63 -4.26 5.70 10.16
CA GLY A 63 -3.49 6.41 11.20
C GLY A 63 -3.57 5.76 12.59
N GLY A 64 -4.39 4.73 12.78
CA GLY A 64 -4.63 4.15 14.10
C GLY A 64 -5.41 5.09 15.00
N ASP A 65 -5.00 5.21 16.26
CA ASP A 65 -5.67 6.11 17.24
C ASP A 65 -5.11 7.54 17.22
N ASP A 66 -4.09 7.82 16.39
CA ASP A 66 -3.53 9.16 16.24
C ASP A 66 -4.46 10.05 15.39
N PRO A 67 -4.79 11.29 15.82
CA PRO A 67 -5.55 12.23 15.00
C PRO A 67 -4.72 12.72 13.81
N ASP A 68 -4.60 11.86 12.80
CA ASP A 68 -3.83 12.08 11.59
C ASP A 68 -4.75 12.44 10.43
N ILE A 69 -4.62 13.68 9.93
CA ILE A 69 -5.43 14.25 8.85
C ILE A 69 -5.34 13.48 7.53
N THR A 70 -4.31 12.67 7.34
CA THR A 70 -4.10 11.86 6.13
C THR A 70 -4.68 10.45 6.25
N THR A 71 -5.35 10.12 7.36
CA THR A 71 -6.12 8.88 7.49
C THR A 71 -7.23 8.83 6.45
N GLY A 72 -7.40 7.67 5.80
CA GLY A 72 -8.35 7.47 4.71
C GLY A 72 -7.85 7.93 3.33
N VAL A 73 -6.70 8.60 3.24
CA VAL A 73 -6.12 8.99 1.94
C VAL A 73 -5.67 7.76 1.17
N HIS A 74 -6.00 7.74 -0.12
CA HIS A 74 -5.49 6.77 -1.08
C HIS A 74 -4.07 7.16 -1.47
N VAL A 75 -3.10 6.34 -1.09
CA VAL A 75 -1.69 6.53 -1.46
C VAL A 75 -1.42 5.67 -2.69
N CYS A 76 -1.33 6.30 -3.86
CA CYS A 76 -1.26 5.61 -5.15
C CYS A 76 0.18 5.45 -5.66
N ALA A 77 0.41 4.40 -6.45
CA ALA A 77 1.65 4.15 -7.20
C ALA A 77 1.34 3.47 -8.54
#